data_AF-A0A7S1A9V9-F1
#
_entry.id   AF-A0A7S1A9V9-F1
#
_cell.length_a   1.000
_cell.length_b   1.000
_cell.length_c   1.000
_cell.angle_alpha   90.00
_cell.angle_beta   90.00
_cell.angle_gamma   90.00
#
_symmetry.space_group_name_H-M   'P 1'
#
loop_
_entity.id
_entity.type
_entity.pdbx_description
1 polymer ?
#
loop_
_entity_poly.entity_id
_entity_poly.type
_entity_poly.pdbx_seq_one_letter_code
_entity_poly.pdbx_strand_id
1 'polypeptide(L)'
;ASPGKDLAYCLICTARELSPDCQATYLTHYLGELSPLLEARGEAAPSFDELQCCYFLSVCDLARWMVGWNRQYWRSFRSTLMSRCEPTLRLVDGGVLLSSEDAYVEAFFKVFPL
;
A
#
# COMPACT_ATOMS: atom_id res chain seq x y z
N ALA A 1 -2.43 -6.48 -13.94
CA ALA A 1 -2.07 -5.60 -12.81
C ALA A 1 -2.25 -6.39 -11.53
N SER A 2 -1.44 -6.17 -10.48
CA SER A 2 -1.76 -6.78 -9.19
C SER A 2 -3.00 -6.08 -8.62
N PRO A 3 -3.93 -6.82 -7.97
CA PRO A 3 -5.10 -6.21 -7.35
C PRO A 3 -4.79 -5.05 -6.41
N GLY A 4 -3.64 -5.13 -5.71
CA GLY A 4 -3.15 -4.05 -4.84
C GLY A 4 -2.92 -2.72 -5.56
N LYS A 5 -2.47 -2.73 -6.82
CA LYS A 5 -2.27 -1.48 -7.60
C LYS A 5 -3.59 -0.83 -7.99
N ASP A 6 -4.58 -1.63 -8.38
CA ASP A 6 -5.92 -1.14 -8.72
C ASP A 6 -6.61 -0.58 -7.47
N LEU A 7 -6.47 -1.26 -6.32
CA LEU A 7 -6.93 -0.76 -5.02
C LEU A 7 -6.24 0.55 -4.62
N ALA A 8 -4.91 0.62 -4.73
CA ALA A 8 -4.14 1.82 -4.43
C ALA A 8 -4.61 3.00 -5.27
N TYR A 9 -4.73 2.81 -6.59
CA TYR A 9 -5.20 3.85 -7.49
C TYR A 9 -6.64 4.27 -7.18
N CYS A 10 -7.56 3.30 -7.04
CA CYS A 10 -8.97 3.57 -6.75
C CYS A 10 -9.14 4.35 -5.44
N LEU A 11 -8.51 3.91 -4.35
CA LEU A 11 -8.63 4.53 -3.02
C LEU A 11 -7.88 5.87 -2.89
N ILE A 12 -6.94 6.17 -3.80
CA ILE A 12 -6.29 7.48 -3.88
C ILE A 12 -7.13 8.46 -4.72
N CYS A 13 -7.70 7.99 -5.83
CA CYS A 13 -8.44 8.85 -6.75
C CYS A 13 -9.88 9.14 -6.32
N THR A 14 -10.53 8.22 -5.61
CA THR A 14 -11.97 8.34 -5.28
C THR A 14 -12.22 8.94 -3.90
N ALA A 15 -11.30 8.74 -2.95
CA ALA A 15 -11.43 9.25 -1.59
C ALA A 15 -10.59 10.52 -1.41
N ARG A 16 -11.23 11.70 -1.47
CA ARG A 16 -10.60 12.98 -1.10
C ARG A 16 -9.99 12.94 0.30
N GLU A 17 -10.69 12.28 1.21
CA GLU A 17 -10.23 11.94 2.55
C GLU A 17 -10.52 10.45 2.77
N LEU A 18 -9.49 9.68 3.10
CA LEU A 18 -9.65 8.28 3.49
C LEU A 18 -9.08 8.12 4.89
N SER A 19 -9.96 8.07 5.88
CA SER A 19 -9.56 7.73 7.24
C SER A 19 -9.07 6.27 7.30
N PRO A 20 -8.25 5.91 8.30
CA PRO A 20 -7.86 4.52 8.53
C PRO A 20 -9.06 3.56 8.61
N ASP A 21 -10.16 3.98 9.27
CA ASP A 21 -11.37 3.18 9.41
C ASP A 21 -12.09 2.97 8.07
N CYS A 22 -12.20 4.01 7.24
CA CYS A 22 -12.75 3.89 5.89
C CYS A 22 -11.87 2.98 5.03
N GLN A 23 -10.54 3.10 5.12
CA GLN A 23 -9.63 2.22 4.41
C GLN A 23 -9.83 0.76 4.84
N ALA A 24 -9.87 0.48 6.14
CA ALA A 24 -10.11 -0.86 6.66
C ALA A 24 -11.46 -1.42 6.20
N THR A 25 -12.50 -0.60 6.16
CA THR A 25 -13.83 -0.97 5.65
C THR A 25 -13.79 -1.38 4.18
N TYR A 26 -13.13 -0.59 3.32
CA TYR A 26 -13.02 -0.93 1.90
C TYR A 26 -12.16 -2.17 1.65
N LEU A 27 -11.06 -2.33 2.38
CA LEU A 27 -10.22 -3.54 2.27
C LEU A 27 -10.98 -4.78 2.76
N THR A 28 -11.75 -4.67 3.85
CA THR A 28 -12.59 -5.76 4.36
C THR A 28 -13.65 -6.15 3.35
N HIS A 29 -14.32 -5.15 2.75
CA HIS A 29 -15.29 -5.40 1.69
C HIS A 29 -14.65 -6.10 0.49
N TYR A 30 -13.52 -5.59 0.00
CA TYR A 30 -12.79 -6.20 -1.11
C TYR A 30 -12.37 -7.65 -0.80
N LEU A 31 -11.89 -7.91 0.41
CA LEU A 31 -11.51 -9.26 0.84
C LEU A 31 -12.71 -10.20 0.88
N GLY A 32 -13.87 -9.72 1.35
CA GLY A 32 -15.12 -10.49 1.38
C GLY A 32 -15.60 -10.88 -0.01
N GLU A 33 -15.38 -10.04 -1.02
CA GLU A 33 -15.70 -10.35 -2.41
C GLU A 33 -14.63 -11.25 -3.07
N LEU A 34 -13.35 -11.04 -2.75
CA LEU A 34 -12.24 -11.77 -3.36
C LEU A 34 -12.14 -13.23 -2.84
N SER A 35 -12.33 -13.44 -1.54
CA SER A 35 -12.08 -14.75 -0.91
C SER A 35 -12.90 -15.88 -1.52
N PRO A 36 -14.24 -15.75 -1.70
CA PRO A 36 -15.05 -16.81 -2.30
C PRO A 36 -14.65 -17.12 -3.75
N LEU A 37 -14.17 -16.12 -4.49
CA LEU A 37 -13.74 -16.27 -5.88
C LEU A 37 -12.42 -17.03 -6.00
N LEU A 38 -11.50 -16.82 -5.06
CA LEU A 38 -10.24 -17.56 -4.97
C LEU A 38 -10.49 -19.00 -4.53
N GLU A 39 -11.31 -19.19 -3.50
CA GLU A 39 -11.68 -20.52 -3.00
C GLU A 39 -12.36 -21.37 -4.08
N ALA A 40 -13.25 -20.78 -4.88
CA ALA A 40 -13.90 -21.47 -6.01
C ALA A 40 -12.91 -21.94 -7.09
N ARG A 41 -11.70 -21.37 -7.15
CA ARG A 41 -10.60 -21.77 -8.05
C ARG A 41 -9.61 -22.73 -7.39
N GLY A 42 -9.80 -23.05 -6.11
CA GLY A 42 -8.84 -23.82 -5.31
C GLY A 42 -7.60 -23.02 -4.90
N GLU A 43 -7.68 -21.69 -4.93
CA GLU A 43 -6.61 -20.79 -4.48
C GLU A 43 -6.84 -20.37 -3.02
N ALA A 44 -5.76 -20.09 -2.29
CA ALA A 44 -5.85 -19.59 -0.92
C ALA A 44 -6.21 -18.10 -0.90
N ALA A 45 -7.22 -17.73 -0.12
CA ALA A 45 -7.54 -16.33 0.13
C ALA A 45 -6.47 -15.68 1.04
N PRO A 46 -6.05 -14.43 0.76
CA PRO A 46 -5.15 -13.73 1.67
C PRO A 46 -5.86 -13.38 2.97
N SER A 47 -5.12 -13.31 4.06
CA SER A 47 -5.58 -12.65 5.28
C SER A 47 -5.77 -11.15 5.06
N PHE A 48 -6.52 -10.51 5.97
CA PHE A 48 -6.68 -9.05 5.95
C PHE A 48 -5.32 -8.33 6.04
N ASP A 49 -4.42 -8.81 6.89
CA ASP A 49 -3.10 -8.21 7.08
C ASP A 49 -2.25 -8.33 5.82
N GLU A 50 -2.30 -9.46 5.11
CA GLU A 50 -1.61 -9.64 3.83
C GLU A 50 -2.18 -8.72 2.74
N LEU A 51 -3.50 -8.58 2.65
CA LEU A 51 -4.13 -7.65 1.71
C LEU A 51 -3.78 -6.19 2.04
N GLN A 52 -3.81 -5.83 3.32
CA GLN A 52 -3.48 -4.48 3.79
C GLN A 52 -2.01 -4.15 3.52
N CYS A 53 -1.11 -5.10 3.77
CA CYS A 53 0.30 -5.00 3.42
C CYS A 53 0.48 -4.81 1.89
N CYS A 54 -0.18 -5.63 1.08
CA CYS A 54 -0.16 -5.51 -0.38
C CYS A 54 -0.63 -4.13 -0.85
N TYR A 55 -1.68 -3.60 -0.22
CA TYR A 55 -2.17 -2.25 -0.48
C TYR A 55 -1.11 -1.19 -0.17
N PHE A 56 -0.50 -1.22 1.02
CA PHE A 56 0.50 -0.22 1.41
C PHE A 56 1.74 -0.24 0.51
N LEU A 57 2.24 -1.42 0.16
CA LEU A 57 3.32 -1.56 -0.82
C LEU A 57 2.93 -1.00 -2.20
N SER A 58 1.68 -1.24 -2.61
CA SER A 58 1.16 -0.72 -3.89
C SER A 58 1.00 0.81 -3.88
N VAL A 59 0.69 1.41 -2.73
CA VAL A 59 0.70 2.87 -2.56
C VAL A 59 2.12 3.44 -2.70
N CYS A 60 3.13 2.76 -2.13
CA CYS A 60 4.53 3.17 -2.32
C CYS A 60 4.94 3.12 -3.80
N ASP A 61 4.57 2.07 -4.53
CA ASP A 61 4.85 1.98 -5.97
C ASP A 61 4.10 3.06 -6.76
N LEU A 62 2.83 3.32 -6.43
CA LEU A 62 2.04 4.39 -7.04
C LEU A 62 2.67 5.76 -6.78
N ALA A 63 3.11 6.03 -5.55
CA ALA A 63 3.80 7.27 -5.21
C ALA A 63 5.08 7.44 -6.02
N ARG A 64 5.92 6.39 -6.11
CA ARG A 64 7.14 6.39 -6.92
C ARG A 64 6.85 6.67 -8.38
N TRP A 65 5.80 6.06 -8.94
CA TRP A 65 5.38 6.31 -10.32
C TRP A 65 4.88 7.75 -10.54
N MET A 66 4.09 8.29 -9.62
CA MET A 66 3.53 9.63 -9.71
C MET A 66 4.54 10.76 -9.45
N VAL A 67 5.66 10.48 -8.76
CA VAL A 67 6.77 11.45 -8.62
C VAL A 67 7.30 11.89 -9.99
N GLY A 68 7.25 11.02 -11.00
CA GLY A 68 7.65 11.33 -12.37
C GLY A 68 6.63 12.12 -13.19
N TRP A 69 5.42 12.37 -12.66
CA TRP A 69 4.38 13.10 -13.37
C TRP A 69 4.65 14.60 -13.40
N ASN A 70 3.91 15.34 -14.24
CA ASN A 70 3.95 16.79 -14.24
C ASN A 70 3.78 17.33 -12.80
N ARG A 71 4.67 18.26 -12.44
CA ARG A 71 4.81 18.87 -11.10
C ARG A 71 3.48 19.36 -10.52
N GLN A 72 2.54 19.79 -11.36
CA GLN A 72 1.23 20.25 -10.92
C GLN A 72 0.32 19.11 -10.42
N TYR A 73 0.30 17.97 -11.10
CA TYR A 73 -0.48 16.80 -10.68
C TYR A 73 0.14 16.13 -9.45
N TRP A 74 1.46 15.95 -9.45
CA TRP A 74 2.17 15.40 -8.28
C TRP A 74 1.92 16.24 -7.02
N ARG A 75 1.97 17.58 -7.11
CA ARG A 75 1.71 18.47 -5.96
C ARG A 75 0.34 18.23 -5.33
N SER A 76 -0.70 17.98 -6.12
CA SER A 76 -2.07 17.79 -5.62
C SER A 76 -2.25 16.50 -4.83
N PHE A 77 -1.46 15.45 -5.12
CA PHE A 77 -1.58 14.14 -4.46
C PHE A 77 -0.43 13.83 -3.49
N ARG A 78 0.65 14.62 -3.50
CA ARG A 78 1.87 14.35 -2.74
C ARG A 78 1.60 14.14 -1.25
N SER A 79 0.90 15.06 -0.59
CA SER A 79 0.65 14.95 0.85
C SER A 79 -0.11 13.67 1.19
N THR A 80 -1.16 13.36 0.42
CA THR A 80 -1.99 12.16 0.59
C THR A 80 -1.21 10.87 0.31
N LEU A 81 -0.38 10.82 -0.72
CA LEU A 81 0.42 9.64 -1.03
C LEU A 81 1.52 9.42 -0.01
N MET A 82 2.22 10.48 0.42
CA MET A 82 3.29 10.38 1.40
C MET A 82 2.77 9.97 2.78
N SER A 83 1.65 10.51 3.24
CA SER A 83 1.04 10.10 4.52
C SER A 83 0.65 8.62 4.51
N ARG A 84 0.23 8.08 3.35
CA ARG A 84 -0.12 6.67 3.20
C ARG A 84 1.06 5.73 2.95
N CYS A 85 2.24 6.27 2.64
CA CYS A 85 3.49 5.50 2.62
C CYS A 85 4.11 5.33 4.01
N GLU A 86 3.73 6.19 4.97
CA GLU A 86 4.28 6.20 6.32
C GLU A 86 4.15 4.84 7.06
N PRO A 87 3.01 4.12 6.98
CA PRO A 87 2.90 2.79 7.57
C PRO A 87 3.96 1.80 7.07
N THR A 88 4.24 1.79 5.76
CA THR A 88 5.29 0.94 5.18
C THR A 88 6.66 1.31 5.72
N LEU A 89 6.97 2.61 5.81
CA LEU A 89 8.26 3.08 6.34
C LEU A 89 8.41 2.67 7.81
N ARG A 90 7.38 2.88 8.63
CA ARG A 90 7.39 2.45 10.05
C ARG A 90 7.55 0.95 10.22
N LEU A 91 7.01 0.13 9.31
CA LEU A 91 7.24 -1.32 9.32
C LEU A 91 8.72 -1.65 9.11
N VAL A 92 9.39 -0.93 8.20
CA VAL A 92 10.80 -1.13 7.86
C VAL A 92 11.73 -0.61 8.95
N ASP A 93 11.50 0.59 9.45
CA ASP A 93 12.47 1.31 10.28
C ASP A 93 12.05 1.49 11.74
N GLY A 94 10.86 1.00 12.13
CA GLY A 94 10.31 1.15 13.48
C GLY A 94 10.01 2.60 13.88
N GLY A 95 9.94 3.53 12.92
CA GLY A 95 9.82 4.96 13.15
C GLY A 95 11.17 5.66 13.42
N VAL A 96 12.30 5.01 13.15
CA VAL A 96 13.64 5.53 13.42
C VAL A 96 14.41 5.75 12.12
N LEU A 97 15.07 6.91 12.00
CA LEU A 97 15.91 7.18 10.84
C LEU A 97 17.13 6.23 10.84
N LEU A 98 17.20 5.37 9.82
CA LEU A 98 18.32 4.46 9.62
C LEU A 98 19.58 5.22 9.18
N SER A 99 20.75 4.74 9.59
CA SER A 99 22.02 5.45 9.41
C SER A 99 22.63 5.37 8.01
N SER A 100 22.14 4.47 7.15
CA SER A 100 22.63 4.28 5.78
C SER A 100 21.60 3.60 4.88
N GLU A 101 21.85 3.66 3.58
CA GLU A 101 21.05 2.94 2.57
C GLU A 101 21.17 1.42 2.74
N ASP A 102 22.36 0.90 3.04
CA ASP A 102 22.55 -0.54 3.32
C ASP A 102 21.70 -1.00 4.51
N ALA A 103 21.62 -0.21 5.57
CA ALA A 103 20.78 -0.50 6.73
C ALA A 103 19.29 -0.50 6.35
N TYR A 104 18.87 0.40 5.46
CA TYR A 104 17.52 0.42 4.91
C TYR A 104 17.22 -0.83 4.09
N VAL A 105 18.12 -1.22 3.18
CA VAL A 105 17.95 -2.42 2.36
C VAL A 105 17.86 -3.68 3.22
N GLU A 106 18.74 -3.82 4.21
CA GLU A 106 18.71 -4.94 5.15
C GLU A 106 17.40 -4.99 5.95
N ALA A 107 16.95 -3.85 6.48
CA ALA A 107 15.69 -3.77 7.21
C ALA A 107 14.49 -4.08 6.31
N PHE A 108 14.51 -3.61 5.06
CA PHE A 108 13.45 -3.87 4.10
C PHE A 108 13.30 -5.37 3.81
N PHE A 109 14.39 -6.09 3.55
CA PHE A 109 14.35 -7.54 3.29
C PHE A 109 14.03 -8.38 4.52
N LYS A 110 14.27 -7.87 5.74
CA LYS A 110 13.80 -8.53 6.97
C LYS A 110 12.28 -8.49 7.10
N VAL A 111 11.64 -7.40 6.65
CA VAL A 111 10.18 -7.21 6.72
C VAL A 111 9.47 -7.82 5.52
N PHE A 112 10.06 -7.70 4.33
CA PHE A 112 9.52 -8.19 3.06
C PHE A 112 10.54 -9.15 2.40
N PRO A 113 10.62 -10.41 2.87
CA PRO A 113 11.48 -11.41 2.26
C PRO A 113 11.01 -11.74 0.83
N LEU A 114 11.97 -12.01 -0.06
CA LEU A 114 11.74 -12.42 -1.45
C LEU A 114 11.32 -13.88 -1.57
#